data_AF-A0A4S0QG75-F1
#
_entry.id   AF-A0A4S0QG75-F1
#
_cell.length_a   1.000
_cell.length_b   1.000
_cell.length_c   1.000
_cell.angle_alpha   90.00
_cell.angle_beta   90.00
_cell.angle_gamma   90.00
#
_symmetry.space_group_name_H-M   'P 1'
#
loop_
_entity.id
_entity.type
_entity.pdbx_description
1 polymer ?
#
loop_
_entity_poly.entity_id
_entity_poly.type
_entity_poly.pdbx_seq_one_letter_code
_entity_poly.pdbx_strand_id
1 'polypeptide(L)'
;RGRTVVCTVPPEGGRDTISAECRVGNQDVGQWLVQNGWARAAAGGPYVEAGEKARTARKGIFGAAPDLSGVPSLPAALPPAPSAPSSILQEEDGILTPLADQPA
;
A
#
# COMPACT_ATOMS: atom_id res chain seq x y z
N ARG A 1 -19.36 -8.66 -11.05
CA ARG A 1 -19.55 -9.60 -9.90
C ARG A 1 -18.50 -9.26 -8.84
N GLY A 2 -18.93 -8.92 -7.62
CA GLY A 2 -18.00 -8.65 -6.51
C GLY A 2 -17.33 -9.95 -6.03
N ARG A 3 -16.02 -9.88 -5.75
CA ARG A 3 -15.26 -10.97 -5.14
C ARG A 3 -15.15 -10.65 -3.65
N THR A 4 -15.79 -11.46 -2.80
CA THR A 4 -15.67 -11.32 -1.34
C THR A 4 -14.31 -11.85 -0.88
N VAL A 5 -13.64 -11.08 -0.02
CA VAL A 5 -12.40 -11.50 0.65
C VAL A 5 -12.76 -11.98 2.05
N VAL A 6 -12.21 -13.13 2.44
CA VAL A 6 -12.34 -13.67 3.80
C VAL A 6 -10.94 -13.85 4.36
N CYS A 7 -10.66 -13.29 5.53
CA CYS A 7 -9.37 -13.40 6.20
C CYS A 7 -9.50 -14.14 7.52
N THR A 8 -8.57 -15.06 7.79
CA THR A 8 -8.42 -15.74 9.07
C THR A 8 -7.56 -14.85 9.97
N VAL A 9 -8.20 -14.06 10.82
CA VAL A 9 -7.51 -13.14 11.74
C VAL A 9 -7.07 -13.91 12.99
N PRO A 10 -5.77 -13.94 13.32
CA PRO A 10 -5.30 -14.55 14.56
C PRO A 10 -5.80 -13.76 15.78
N PRO A 11 -6.12 -14.44 16.89
CA PRO A 11 -6.70 -13.81 18.09
C PRO A 11 -5.72 -12.87 18.81
N GLU A 12 -4.41 -12.96 18.50
CA GLU A 12 -3.37 -12.10 19.10
C GLU A 12 -3.35 -10.67 18.54
N GLY A 13 -4.19 -10.37 17.55
CA GLY A 13 -4.27 -9.09 16.87
C GLY A 13 -5.01 -8.03 17.70
N GLY A 14 -4.25 -7.17 18.39
CA GLY A 14 -4.78 -5.94 19.00
C GLY A 14 -5.17 -4.87 17.96
N ARG A 15 -5.05 -3.59 18.32
CA ARG A 15 -5.25 -2.45 17.40
C ARG A 15 -4.04 -2.20 16.48
N ASP A 16 -3.03 -3.05 16.55
CA ASP A 16 -1.78 -2.96 15.80
C ASP A 16 -1.91 -3.64 14.42
N THR A 17 -0.89 -3.46 13.58
CA THR A 17 -0.82 -4.13 12.27
C THR A 17 -0.75 -5.64 12.45
N ILE A 18 -1.71 -6.36 11.87
CA ILE A 18 -1.79 -7.83 11.90
C ILE A 18 -1.45 -8.44 10.55
N SER A 19 -0.89 -9.65 10.58
CA SER A 19 -0.75 -10.50 9.40
C SER A 19 -1.80 -11.61 9.46
N ALA A 20 -2.59 -11.75 8.40
CA ALA A 20 -3.67 -12.72 8.30
C ALA A 20 -3.64 -13.40 6.93
N GLU A 21 -4.01 -14.69 6.89
CA GLU A 21 -4.23 -15.39 5.64
C GLU A 21 -5.58 -14.98 5.06
N CYS A 22 -5.61 -14.49 3.83
CA CYS A 22 -6.83 -14.04 3.16
C CYS A 22 -7.11 -14.86 1.89
N ARG A 23 -8.39 -15.13 1.64
CA ARG A 23 -8.85 -15.94 0.51
C ARG A 23 -9.98 -15.26 -0.27
N VAL A 24 -10.04 -15.53 -1.57
CA VAL A 24 -11.16 -15.18 -2.45
C VAL A 24 -11.72 -16.47 -3.04
N GLY A 25 -12.92 -16.86 -2.62
CA GLY A 25 -13.42 -18.20 -2.91
C GLY A 25 -12.48 -19.26 -2.33
N ASN A 26 -11.88 -20.09 -3.18
CA ASN A 26 -10.91 -21.11 -2.77
C ASN A 26 -9.44 -20.72 -3.03
N GLN A 27 -9.17 -19.46 -3.42
CA GLN A 27 -7.82 -19.00 -3.74
C GLN A 27 -7.21 -18.26 -2.54
N ASP A 28 -6.10 -18.77 -2.00
CA ASP A 28 -5.22 -17.99 -1.11
C ASP A 28 -4.60 -16.84 -1.90
N VAL A 29 -4.85 -15.61 -1.42
CA VAL A 29 -4.40 -14.36 -2.04
C VAL A 29 -2.88 -14.18 -1.91
N GLY A 30 -2.33 -14.43 -0.72
CA GLY A 30 -0.89 -14.29 -0.44
C GLY A 30 -0.08 -15.28 -1.28
N GLN A 31 -0.50 -16.55 -1.31
CA GLN A 31 0.11 -17.58 -2.13
C GLN A 31 0.05 -17.21 -3.62
N TRP A 32 -1.11 -16.75 -4.11
CA TRP A 32 -1.28 -16.38 -5.52
C TRP A 32 -0.36 -15.23 -5.93
N LEU A 33 -0.27 -14.19 -5.09
CA LEU A 33 0.60 -13.03 -5.34
C LEU A 33 2.06 -13.46 -5.44
N VAL A 34 2.53 -14.26 -4.49
CA VAL A 34 3.91 -14.72 -4.46
C VAL A 34 4.23 -15.66 -5.63
N GLN A 35 3.37 -16.65 -5.91
CA GLN A 35 3.58 -17.63 -6.99
C GLN A 35 3.63 -16.98 -8.39
N ASN A 36 2.94 -15.86 -8.57
CA ASN A 36 2.92 -15.12 -9.83
C ASN A 36 3.96 -13.99 -9.88
N GLY A 37 4.78 -13.84 -8.83
CA GLY A 37 5.85 -12.84 -8.79
C GLY A 37 5.37 -11.41 -8.56
N TRP A 38 4.18 -11.22 -7.98
CA TRP A 38 3.66 -9.90 -7.60
C TRP A 38 4.09 -9.47 -6.20
N ALA A 39 4.56 -10.41 -5.38
CA ALA A 39 5.04 -10.15 -4.02
C ALA A 39 6.25 -11.03 -3.68
N ARG A 40 7.07 -10.57 -2.73
CA ARG A 40 8.15 -11.36 -2.12
C ARG A 40 7.62 -12.07 -0.88
N ALA A 41 7.95 -13.35 -0.73
CA ALA A 41 7.66 -14.06 0.51
C ALA A 41 8.53 -13.53 1.64
N ALA A 42 7.94 -13.40 2.84
CA ALA A 42 8.71 -13.19 4.07
C ALA A 42 9.61 -14.41 4.33
N ALA A 43 10.83 -14.18 4.83
CA ALA A 43 11.74 -15.26 5.18
C ALA A 43 11.13 -16.16 6.26
N GLY A 44 11.19 -17.48 6.06
CA GLY A 44 10.58 -18.46 6.96
C GLY A 44 9.03 -18.49 6.94
N GLY A 45 8.39 -17.69 6.08
CA GLY A 45 6.94 -17.67 5.94
C GLY A 45 6.38 -18.84 5.11
N PRO A 46 5.06 -19.02 5.08
CA PRO A 46 4.40 -20.14 4.39
C PRO A 46 4.59 -20.13 2.86
N TYR A 47 4.97 -19.00 2.29
CA TYR A 47 5.05 -18.81 0.83
C TYR A 47 6.47 -18.87 0.26
N VAL A 48 7.48 -19.25 1.05
CA VAL A 48 8.90 -19.26 0.61
C VAL A 48 9.09 -20.11 -0.65
N GLU A 49 8.56 -21.33 -0.67
CA GLU A 49 8.69 -22.22 -1.84
C GLU A 49 8.03 -21.64 -3.09
N ALA A 50 6.85 -21.04 -2.94
CA ALA A 50 6.16 -20.36 -4.04
C ALA A 50 6.98 -19.18 -4.58
N GLY A 51 7.66 -18.44 -3.69
CA GLY A 51 8.53 -17.32 -4.04
C GLY A 51 9.77 -17.77 -4.82
N GLU A 52 10.41 -18.86 -4.41
CA GLU A 52 11.57 -19.40 -5.12
C GLU A 52 11.19 -19.95 -6.50
N LYS A 53 10.01 -20.57 -6.64
CA LYS A 53 9.45 -20.95 -7.95
C LYS A 53 9.22 -19.74 -8.85
N ALA A 54 8.65 -18.67 -8.31
CA ALA A 54 8.41 -17.43 -9.07
C ALA A 54 9.72 -16.76 -9.50
N ARG A 55 10.74 -16.74 -8.63
CA ARG A 55 12.07 -16.23 -8.93
C ARG A 55 12.75 -17.05 -10.03
N THR A 56 12.74 -18.38 -9.90
CA THR A 56 13.34 -19.29 -10.89
C THR A 56 12.68 -19.15 -12.26
N ALA A 57 11.35 -19.01 -12.27
CA ALA A 57 10.57 -18.78 -13.48
C ALA A 57 10.60 -17.32 -13.98
N ARG A 58 11.34 -16.41 -13.32
CA ARG A 58 11.44 -14.97 -13.64
C ARG A 58 10.07 -14.30 -13.85
N LYS A 59 9.12 -14.59 -12.97
CA LYS A 59 7.77 -14.01 -13.03
C LYS A 59 7.70 -12.64 -12.38
N GLY A 60 6.82 -11.77 -12.90
CA GLY A 60 6.49 -10.48 -12.29
C GLY A 60 7.73 -9.64 -11.99
N ILE A 61 7.90 -9.25 -10.72
CA ILE A 61 9.03 -8.44 -10.24
C ILE A 61 10.41 -9.13 -10.38
N PHE A 62 10.44 -10.43 -10.65
CA PHE A 62 11.68 -11.19 -10.89
C PHE A 62 12.02 -11.30 -12.39
N GLY A 63 11.15 -10.79 -13.27
CA GLY A 63 11.35 -10.74 -14.71
C GLY A 63 12.20 -9.55 -15.16
N ALA A 64 12.33 -9.39 -16.48
CA ALA A 64 12.92 -8.19 -17.04
C ALA A 64 12.05 -6.97 -16.76
N ALA A 65 12.68 -5.84 -16.42
CA ALA A 65 11.97 -4.58 -16.27
C ALA A 65 11.35 -4.17 -17.63
N PRO A 66 10.15 -3.56 -17.62
CA PRO A 66 9.56 -3.00 -18.84
C PRO A 66 10.44 -1.87 -19.39
N ASP A 67 10.40 -1.69 -20.71
CA ASP A 67 11.02 -0.53 -21.33
C ASP A 67 10.26 0.75 -20.95
N LEU A 68 10.99 1.69 -20.34
CA LEU A 68 10.46 2.97 -19.87
C LEU A 68 10.77 4.13 -20.82
N SER A 69 11.41 3.90 -21.97
CA SER A 69 11.83 4.97 -22.89
C SER A 69 10.69 5.84 -23.42
N GLY A 70 9.45 5.36 -23.40
CA GLY A 70 8.25 6.12 -23.79
C GLY A 70 7.46 6.72 -22.62
N VAL A 71 7.88 6.52 -21.37
CA VAL A 71 7.14 6.98 -20.19
C VAL A 71 7.69 8.35 -19.77
N PRO A 72 6.85 9.40 -19.73
CA PRO A 72 7.29 10.69 -19.19
C PRO A 72 7.77 10.48 -17.75
N SER A 73 8.97 10.96 -17.43
CA SER A 73 9.40 11.02 -16.04
C SER A 73 8.41 11.84 -15.23
N LEU A 74 8.06 11.38 -14.03
CA LEU A 74 7.28 12.22 -13.12
C LEU A 74 8.01 13.56 -12.98
N PRO A 75 7.30 14.69 -13.05
CA PRO A 75 7.91 15.98 -12.77
C PRO A 75 8.59 15.89 -11.39
N ALA A 76 9.78 16.49 -11.28
CA ALA A 76 10.45 16.62 -10.00
C ALA A 76 9.43 17.14 -8.98
N ALA A 77 9.39 16.49 -7.81
CA ALA A 77 8.40 16.77 -6.78
C ALA A 77 8.22 18.29 -6.67
N LEU A 78 6.97 18.75 -6.85
CA LEU A 78 6.62 20.13 -6.61
C LEU A 78 7.18 20.54 -5.24
N PRO A 79 7.57 21.81 -5.06
CA PRO A 79 7.99 22.28 -3.75
C PRO A 79 6.96 21.83 -2.70
N PRO A 80 7.41 21.40 -1.51
CA PRO A 80 6.50 20.90 -0.48
C PRO A 80 5.39 21.93 -0.27
N ALA A 81 4.16 21.43 -0.16
CA ALA A 81 3.03 22.30 0.12
C ALA A 81 3.36 23.16 1.36
N PRO A 82 3.00 24.46 1.36
CA PRO A 82 3.18 25.28 2.55
C PRO A 82 2.50 24.59 3.74
N SER A 83 3.18 24.63 4.89
CA SER A 83 2.63 24.05 6.11
C SER A 83 1.28 24.71 6.41
N ALA A 84 0.22 23.89 6.47
CA ALA A 84 -1.08 24.38 6.87
C ALA A 84 -1.04 24.81 8.35
N PRO A 85 -1.74 25.87 8.74
CA PRO A 85 -1.89 26.23 10.14
C PRO A 85 -2.56 25.07 10.90
N SER A 86 -2.19 24.90 12.17
CA SER A 86 -2.75 23.84 13.03
C SER A 86 -4.26 24.00 13.30
N SER A 87 -4.83 25.15 12.97
CA SER A 87 -6.26 25.45 13.06
C SER A 87 -6.70 26.31 11.88
N ILE A 88 -7.93 26.11 11.41
CA ILE A 88 -8.59 26.97 10.41
C ILE A 88 -9.21 28.23 11.06
N LEU A 89 -9.18 28.32 12.39
CA LEU A 89 -9.71 29.43 13.20
C LEU A 89 -8.56 30.09 13.96
N GLN A 90 -8.50 31.42 13.90
CA GLN A 90 -7.59 32.24 14.68
C GLN A 90 -8.27 32.58 16.02
N GLU A 91 -7.57 32.36 17.13
CA GLU A 91 -8.05 32.71 18.46
C GLU A 91 -7.42 34.04 18.88
N GLU A 92 -8.21 35.12 18.86
CA GLU A 92 -7.84 36.42 19.43
C GLU A 92 -8.78 36.68 20.61
N ASP A 93 -8.22 36.83 21.82
CA ASP A 93 -8.97 37.09 23.05
C ASP A 93 -10.15 36.12 23.32
N GLY A 94 -9.98 34.85 22.94
CA GLY A 94 -11.00 33.80 23.14
C GLY A 94 -12.14 33.79 22.11
N ILE A 95 -12.03 34.59 21.05
CA ILE A 95 -12.96 34.63 19.92
C ILE A 95 -12.32 33.90 18.74
N LEU A 96 -13.03 32.91 18.21
CA LEU A 96 -12.62 32.14 17.04
C LEU A 96 -13.05 32.88 15.76
N THR A 97 -12.10 33.43 15.00
CA THR A 97 -12.37 34.10 13.72
C THR A 97 -11.76 33.35 12.53
N PRO A 98 -12.41 33.32 11.35
CA PRO A 98 -11.83 32.74 10.13
C PRO A 98 -10.55 33.47 9.70
N LEU A 99 -9.60 32.72 9.15
CA LEU A 99 -8.33 33.27 8.65
C LEU A 99 -8.59 34.21 7.44
N ALA A 100 -8.11 35.45 7.52
CA ALA A 100 -8.45 36.52 6.58
C ALA A 100 -7.90 36.36 5.15
N ASP A 101 -7.01 35.39 4.91
CA ASP A 101 -6.28 35.21 3.64
C ASP A 101 -6.63 33.89 2.92
N GLN A 102 -7.86 33.42 3.08
CA GLN A 102 -8.34 32.24 2.36
C GLN A 102 -8.87 32.67 0.99
N PRO A 103 -8.25 32.26 -0.14
CA PRO A 103 -8.81 32.52 -1.45
C PRO A 103 -10.16 31.80 -1.59
N ALA A 104 -11.13 32.50 -2.20
CA ALA A 104 -12.49 32.00 -2.46
C ALA A 104 -12.53 30.79 -3.40
#